data_AF-A0A538KW33-F1
#
_entry.id   AF-A0A538KW33-F1
#
_cell.length_a   1.000
_cell.length_b   1.000
_cell.length_c   1.000
_cell.angle_alpha   90.00
_cell.angle_beta   90.00
_cell.angle_gamma   90.00
#
_symmetry.space_group_name_H-M   'P 1'
#
loop_
_entity.id
_entity.type
_entity.pdbx_description
1 polymer ?
#
loop_
_entity_poly.entity_id
_entity_poly.type
_entity_poly.pdbx_seq_one_letter_code
_entity_poly.pdbx_strand_id
1 'polypeptide(L)'
;MPNIRQQEKRVRIAARQRLENLRYRSTIKTLAKRLESAVAEGDAEAIASEHVALVRVIDKAASRGAIHKNAAARKKSQAAQVVAGSS
;
A
#
# COMPACT_ATOMS: atom_id res chain seq x y z
N MET A 1 -10.98 28.17 -10.72
CA MET A 1 -11.46 27.33 -11.83
C MET A 1 -10.43 27.40 -12.95
N PRO A 2 -10.16 26.32 -13.70
CA PRO A 2 -9.24 26.39 -14.83
C PRO A 2 -9.87 27.19 -15.98
N ASN A 3 -9.15 28.17 -16.52
CA ASN A 3 -9.67 29.03 -17.60
C ASN A 3 -9.62 28.37 -18.98
N ILE A 4 -8.97 27.21 -19.11
CA ILE A 4 -8.78 26.46 -20.36
C ILE A 4 -9.47 25.09 -20.23
N ARG A 5 -10.28 24.70 -21.23
CA ARG A 5 -11.04 23.43 -21.23
C ARG A 5 -10.17 22.18 -21.01
N GLN A 6 -8.97 22.17 -21.60
CA GLN A 6 -8.00 21.09 -21.40
C GLN A 6 -7.55 20.98 -19.94
N GLN A 7 -7.36 22.12 -19.26
CA GLN A 7 -6.93 22.14 -17.86
C GLN A 7 -8.05 21.66 -16.93
N GLU A 8 -9.30 22.01 -17.21
CA GLU A 8 -10.45 21.46 -16.48
C GLU A 8 -10.52 19.93 -16.58
N LYS A 9 -10.26 19.37 -17.76
CA LYS A 9 -10.16 17.92 -17.94
C LYS A 9 -9.00 17.33 -17.12
N ARG A 10 -7.82 17.97 -17.12
CA ARG A 10 -6.65 17.52 -16.35
C ARG A 10 -6.93 17.50 -14.85
N VAL A 11 -7.60 18.53 -14.32
CA VAL A 11 -8.00 18.60 -12.91
C VAL A 11 -8.92 17.45 -12.53
N ARG A 12 -9.94 17.14 -13.36
CA ARG A 12 -10.84 16.00 -13.12
C ARG A 12 -10.11 14.66 -13.11
N ILE A 13 -9.17 14.45 -14.04
CA ILE A 13 -8.36 13.23 -14.09
C ILE A 13 -7.46 13.11 -12.85
N ALA A 14 -6.78 14.19 -12.49
CA ALA A 14 -5.88 14.22 -11.33
C ALA A 14 -6.63 13.94 -10.02
N ALA A 15 -7.84 14.48 -9.85
CA ALA A 15 -8.69 14.21 -8.69
C ALA A 15 -9.04 12.72 -8.57
N ARG A 16 -9.41 12.07 -9.68
CA ARG A 16 -9.72 10.63 -9.71
C ARG A 16 -8.49 9.79 -9.36
N GLN A 17 -7.35 10.05 -10.02
CA GLN A 17 -6.10 9.35 -9.76
C GLN A 17 -5.63 9.53 -8.32
N ARG A 18 -5.78 10.73 -7.75
CA ARG A 18 -5.47 11.02 -6.35
C ARG A 18 -6.27 10.14 -5.40
N LEU A 19 -7.58 9.99 -5.63
CA LEU A 19 -8.43 9.15 -4.78
C LEU A 19 -8.03 7.66 -4.85
N GLU A 20 -7.73 7.16 -6.05
CA GLU A 20 -7.27 5.77 -6.24
C GLU A 20 -5.92 5.53 -5.55
N ASN A 21 -4.95 6.43 -5.75
CA ASN A 21 -3.63 6.34 -5.13
C ASN A 21 -3.70 6.47 -3.61
N LEU A 22 -4.60 7.32 -3.10
CA LEU A 22 -4.83 7.48 -1.67
C LEU A 22 -5.36 6.18 -1.07
N ARG A 23 -6.33 5.51 -1.73
CA ARG A 23 -6.88 4.22 -1.28
C ARG A 23 -5.78 3.16 -1.15
N TYR A 24 -4.93 2.99 -2.17
CA TYR A 24 -3.82 2.05 -2.08
C TYR A 24 -2.86 2.40 -0.94
N ARG A 25 -2.50 3.68 -0.79
CA ARG A 25 -1.58 4.11 0.26
C ARG A 25 -2.15 3.90 1.66
N SER A 26 -3.43 4.21 1.87
CA SER A 26 -4.09 4.01 3.16
C SER A 26 -4.24 2.53 3.49
N THR A 27 -4.66 1.70 2.53
CA THR A 27 -4.80 0.25 2.74
C THR A 27 -3.46 -0.40 3.08
N ILE A 28 -2.38 -0.06 2.37
CA ILE A 28 -1.03 -0.56 2.70
C ILE A 28 -0.62 -0.16 4.12
N LYS A 29 -0.90 1.08 4.53
CA LYS A 29 -0.59 1.54 5.90
C LYS A 29 -1.41 0.78 6.95
N THR A 30 -2.69 0.51 6.69
CA THR A 30 -3.55 -0.25 7.60
C THR A 30 -3.07 -1.70 7.74
N LEU A 31 -2.79 -2.38 6.63
CA LEU A 31 -2.32 -3.77 6.66
C LEU A 31 -0.95 -3.90 7.32
N ALA A 32 -0.04 -2.94 7.09
CA ALA A 32 1.25 -2.92 7.78
C ALA A 32 1.09 -2.85 9.30
N LYS A 33 0.18 -1.99 9.79
CA LYS A 33 -0.12 -1.91 11.22
C LYS A 33 -0.74 -3.20 11.78
N ARG A 34 -1.62 -3.86 11.02
CA ARG A 34 -2.21 -5.14 11.44
C ARG A 34 -1.16 -6.23 11.55
N LEU A 35 -0.22 -6.28 10.60
CA LEU A 35 0.91 -7.19 10.67
C LEU A 35 1.77 -6.91 11.91
N GLU A 36 2.09 -5.64 12.20
CA GLU A 36 2.81 -5.25 13.41
C GLU A 36 2.08 -5.67 14.70
N SER A 37 0.75 -5.48 14.75
CA SER A 37 -0.08 -5.92 15.88
C SER A 37 -0.10 -7.44 16.04
N ALA A 38 -0.30 -8.19 14.94
CA ALA A 38 -0.30 -9.66 14.98
C ALA A 38 1.05 -10.23 15.44
N VAL A 39 2.15 -9.60 15.00
CA VAL A 39 3.51 -9.92 15.48
C VAL A 39 3.65 -9.64 16.98
N ALA A 40 3.15 -8.50 17.47
CA ALA A 40 3.22 -8.18 18.89
C ALA A 40 2.37 -9.12 19.77
N GLU A 41 1.27 -9.65 19.24
CA GLU A 41 0.38 -10.60 19.91
C GLU A 41 0.89 -12.05 19.82
N GLY A 42 1.80 -12.36 18.90
CA GLY A 42 2.40 -13.69 18.74
C GLY A 42 1.50 -14.71 18.01
N ASP A 43 0.46 -14.27 17.31
CA ASP A 43 -0.44 -15.14 16.56
C ASP A 43 0.16 -15.49 15.19
N ALA A 44 0.75 -16.70 15.10
CA ALA A 44 1.40 -17.18 13.90
C ALA A 44 0.48 -17.26 12.65
N GLU A 45 -0.81 -17.56 12.84
CA GLU A 45 -1.76 -17.67 11.73
C GLU A 45 -2.18 -16.28 11.22
N ALA A 46 -2.41 -15.35 12.15
CA ALA A 46 -2.67 -13.95 11.82
C ALA A 46 -1.46 -13.29 11.13
N ILE A 47 -0.23 -13.57 11.59
CA ILE A 47 1.00 -13.05 10.97
C ILE A 47 1.11 -13.52 9.51
N ALA A 48 0.93 -14.82 9.27
CA ALA A 48 1.05 -15.39 7.93
C ALA A 48 -0.01 -14.81 6.97
N SER A 49 -1.26 -14.72 7.43
CA SER A 49 -2.38 -14.22 6.61
C SER A 49 -2.26 -12.72 6.30
N GLU A 50 -1.94 -11.88 7.30
CA GLU A 50 -1.78 -10.44 7.12
C GLU A 50 -0.54 -10.10 6.28
N HIS A 51 0.56 -10.87 6.42
CA HIS A 51 1.75 -10.70 5.57
C HIS A 51 1.43 -10.95 4.09
N VAL A 52 0.73 -12.05 3.77
CA VAL A 52 0.30 -12.36 2.40
C VAL A 52 -0.63 -11.28 1.85
N ALA A 53 -1.60 -10.82 2.66
CA ALA A 53 -2.51 -9.75 2.28
C ALA A 53 -1.77 -8.44 1.96
N LEU A 54 -0.82 -8.04 2.81
CA LEU A 54 -0.01 -6.85 2.64
C LEU A 54 0.83 -6.91 1.35
N VAL A 55 1.56 -8.01 1.13
CA VAL A 55 2.39 -8.20 -0.07
C VAL A 55 1.54 -8.14 -1.34
N ARG A 56 0.38 -8.80 -1.35
CA ARG A 56 -0.55 -8.79 -2.48
C ARG A 56 -1.02 -7.37 -2.84
N VAL A 57 -1.37 -6.56 -1.84
CA VAL A 57 -1.81 -5.18 -2.07
C VAL A 57 -0.65 -4.30 -2.56
N ILE A 58 0.56 -4.48 -2.04
CA ILE A 58 1.75 -3.76 -2.49
C ILE A 58 2.02 -4.03 -3.98
N ASP A 59 2.00 -5.29 -4.40
CA ASP A 59 2.25 -5.66 -5.80
C ASP A 59 1.13 -5.17 -6.73
N LYS A 60 -0.12 -5.18 -6.27
CA LYS A 60 -1.25 -4.58 -6.99
C LYS A 60 -1.10 -3.06 -7.12
N ALA A 61 -0.63 -2.38 -6.09
CA ALA A 61 -0.39 -0.93 -6.14
C ALA A 61 0.76 -0.58 -7.09
N ALA A 62 1.81 -1.42 -7.16
CA ALA A 62 2.93 -1.24 -8.07
C ALA A 62 2.52 -1.43 -9.54
N SER A 63 1.79 -2.51 -9.85
CA SER A 63 1.30 -2.79 -11.22
C SER A 63 0.33 -1.71 -11.73
N ARG A 64 -0.45 -1.08 -10.84
CA ARG A 64 -1.33 0.04 -11.18
C ARG A 64 -0.62 1.40 -11.24
N GLY A 65 0.68 1.46 -10.93
CA GLY A 65 1.45 2.70 -10.91
C GLY A 65 1.14 3.64 -9.73
N ALA A 66 0.39 3.17 -8.73
CA ALA A 66 0.06 3.94 -7.53
C ALA A 66 1.29 4.13 -6.61
N ILE A 67 2.24 3.19 -6.67
CA ILE A 67 3.56 3.29 -6.03
C ILE A 67 4.65 2.85 -7.02
N HIS A 68 5.84 3.44 -6.90
CA HIS A 68 6.98 3.04 -7.72
C HIS A 68 7.49 1.64 -7.34
N LYS A 69 8.03 0.89 -8.30
CA LYS A 69 8.57 -0.47 -8.10
C LYS A 69 9.58 -0.57 -6.94
N ASN A 70 10.47 0.42 -6.82
CA ASN A 70 11.44 0.46 -5.72
C ASN A 70 10.78 0.73 -4.37
N ALA A 71 9.70 1.53 -4.33
CA ALA A 71 8.96 1.75 -3.10
C ALA A 71 8.19 0.48 -2.69
N ALA A 72 7.65 -0.27 -3.65
CA ALA A 72 7.04 -1.57 -3.42
C ALA A 72 8.07 -2.58 -2.87
N ALA A 73 9.24 -2.69 -3.50
CA ALA A 73 10.33 -3.55 -3.04
C ALA A 73 10.77 -3.23 -1.61
N ARG A 74 10.99 -1.94 -1.29
CA ARG A 74 11.31 -1.51 0.08
C ARG A 74 10.23 -1.92 1.09
N LYS A 75 8.96 -1.73 0.76
CA LYS A 75 7.85 -2.09 1.65
C LYS A 75 7.72 -3.59 1.88
N LYS A 76 7.96 -4.42 0.85
CA LYS A 76 8.01 -5.88 1.00
C LYS A 76 9.17 -6.31 1.89
N SER A 77 10.35 -5.69 1.71
CA SER A 77 11.51 -5.93 2.58
C SER A 77 11.22 -5.57 4.03
N GLN A 78 10.54 -4.46 4.29
CA GLN A 78 10.13 -4.05 5.64
C GLN A 78 9.14 -5.05 6.25
N ALA A 79 8.12 -5.47 5.50
CA ALA A 79 7.16 -6.48 5.97
C ALA A 79 7.85 -7.81 6.33
N ALA A 80 8.78 -8.26 5.50
CA ALA A 80 9.56 -9.46 5.78
C ALA A 80 10.44 -9.33 7.02
N GLN A 81 11.06 -8.16 7.25
CA GLN A 81 11.83 -7.90 8.46
C GLN A 81 10.98 -7.92 9.73
N VAL A 82 9.75 -7.38 9.67
CA VAL A 82 8.81 -7.39 10.80
C VAL A 82 8.46 -8.83 11.20
N VAL A 83 8.23 -9.72 10.22
CA VAL A 83 7.95 -11.14 10.47
C VAL A 83 9.19 -11.92 10.90
N ALA A 84 10.37 -11.59 10.38
CA ALA A 84 11.62 -12.27 10.75
C ALA A 84 12.11 -11.87 12.15
N GLY A 85 11.86 -10.63 12.57
CA GLY A 85 12.20 -10.13 13.90
C GLY A 85 11.32 -10.66 15.03
N SER A 86 10.27 -11.44 14.70
CA SER A 86 9.42 -12.15 15.64
C SER A 86 9.77 -13.64 15.82
N SER A 87 10.88 -14.07 15.22
CA SER A 87 11.48 -15.39 15.43
C SER A 87 12.57 -15.35 16.49
#